data_AF-W2XYI8-F1
#
_entry.id   AF-W2XYI8-F1
#
_cell.length_a   1.000
_cell.length_b   1.000
_cell.length_c   1.000
_cell.angle_alpha   90.00
_cell.angle_beta   90.00
_cell.angle_gamma   90.00
#
_symmetry.space_group_name_H-M   'P 1'
#
loop_
_entity.id
_entity.type
_entity.pdbx_description
1 polymer ?
#
loop_
_entity_poly.entity_id
_entity_poly.type
_entity_poly.pdbx_seq_one_letter_code
_entity_poly.pdbx_strand_id
1 'polypeptide(L)'
;MDVLTGRHCPLGTREMLHDEIKSLRKTRSMTVAEYIDKFEDLISLERWILDDDGAAMPESEQCRHFSAGMPRNWQMQVMPQQARWTNRKDLQERYLQCERVEQLTTVNALRSEKGKFVKKPKNKNMKWDKHENKKNLGKRPREQK
;
A
#
# COMPACT_ATOMS: atom_id res chain seq x y z
N MET A 1 37.99 28.42 9.84
CA MET A 1 37.22 28.03 8.64
C MET A 1 38.15 27.25 7.74
N ASP A 2 38.04 25.93 7.72
CA ASP A 2 38.95 25.06 6.98
C ASP A 2 38.75 25.23 5.47
N VAL A 3 39.80 25.65 4.77
CA VAL A 3 39.84 25.84 3.31
C VAL A 3 39.51 24.54 2.54
N LEU A 4 39.54 23.40 3.22
CA LEU A 4 39.29 22.07 2.66
C LEU A 4 37.80 21.80 2.40
N THR A 5 36.89 22.16 3.31
CA THR A 5 35.46 21.88 3.15
C THR A 5 34.82 22.72 2.04
N GLY A 6 35.21 24.00 1.91
CA GLY A 6 34.74 24.89 0.84
C GLY A 6 35.18 24.48 -0.58
N ARG A 7 36.19 23.61 -0.73
CA ARG A 7 36.59 23.05 -2.03
C ARG A 7 35.81 21.79 -2.43
N HIS A 8 35.21 21.09 -1.46
CA HIS A 8 34.60 19.77 -1.69
C HIS A 8 33.06 19.83 -1.66
N CYS A 9 32.46 20.83 -1.02
CA CYS A 9 31.02 21.11 -1.06
C CYS A 9 30.81 22.56 -1.55
N PRO A 10 30.62 22.77 -2.87
CA PRO A 10 30.32 24.11 -3.40
C PRO A 10 28.98 24.61 -2.86
N LEU A 11 28.79 25.94 -2.79
CA LEU A 11 27.50 26.54 -2.44
C LEU A 11 26.41 26.05 -3.41
N GLY A 12 25.23 25.76 -2.88
CA GLY A 12 24.11 25.13 -3.58
C GLY A 12 24.05 23.60 -3.43
N THR A 13 25.02 22.97 -2.77
CA THR A 13 25.01 21.51 -2.56
C THR A 13 23.80 21.08 -1.73
N ARG A 14 23.43 21.86 -0.70
CA ARG A 14 22.25 21.55 0.13
C ARG A 14 20.95 21.57 -0.67
N GLU A 15 20.79 22.54 -1.55
CA GLU A 15 19.61 22.64 -2.41
C GLU A 15 19.51 21.43 -3.35
N MET A 16 20.62 21.07 -4.01
CA MET A 16 20.67 19.88 -4.87
C MET A 16 20.35 18.59 -4.10
N LEU A 17 20.88 18.45 -2.88
CA LEU A 17 20.60 17.30 -2.03
C LEU A 17 19.12 17.24 -1.65
N HIS A 18 18.53 18.38 -1.26
CA HIS A 18 17.10 18.46 -0.96
C HIS A 18 16.24 18.12 -2.17
N ASP A 19 16.63 18.53 -3.37
CA ASP A 19 15.90 18.20 -4.59
C ASP A 19 15.99 16.72 -4.92
N GLU A 20 17.12 16.07 -4.66
CA GLU A 20 17.26 14.61 -4.77
C GLU A 20 16.37 13.88 -3.76
N ILE A 21 16.32 14.35 -2.50
CA ILE A 21 15.40 13.82 -1.48
C ILE A 21 13.95 13.98 -1.93
N LYS A 22 13.58 15.13 -2.50
CA LYS A 22 12.22 15.40 -3.01
C LYS A 22 11.89 14.58 -4.24
N SER A 23 12.87 14.21 -5.06
CA SER A 23 12.70 13.45 -6.29
C SER A 23 12.68 11.93 -6.04
N LEU A 24 13.25 11.46 -4.93
CA LEU A 24 13.34 10.03 -4.60
C LEU A 24 11.95 9.37 -4.55
N ARG A 25 11.78 8.28 -5.31
CA ARG A 25 10.56 7.46 -5.34
C ARG A 25 10.87 6.00 -5.12
N LYS A 26 10.01 5.31 -4.38
CA LYS A 26 9.99 3.85 -4.33
C LYS A 26 9.56 3.30 -5.68
N THR A 27 10.46 2.60 -6.37
CA THR A 27 10.12 1.87 -7.59
C THR A 27 9.46 0.53 -7.24
N ARG A 28 8.78 -0.07 -8.22
CA ARG A 28 8.11 -1.37 -8.03
C ARG A 28 9.07 -2.50 -7.66
N SER A 29 10.30 -2.46 -8.17
CA SER A 29 11.33 -3.47 -7.93
C SER A 29 12.06 -3.30 -6.60
N MET A 30 11.92 -2.15 -5.95
CA MET A 30 12.59 -1.81 -4.70
C MET A 30 11.69 -2.13 -3.52
N THR A 31 12.25 -2.72 -2.47
CA THR A 31 11.57 -2.96 -1.19
C THR A 31 11.44 -1.67 -0.39
N VAL A 32 10.61 -1.67 0.66
CA VAL A 32 10.54 -0.52 1.58
C VAL A 32 11.87 -0.34 2.32
N ALA A 33 12.53 -1.43 2.71
CA ALA A 33 13.82 -1.37 3.39
C ALA A 33 14.91 -0.70 2.53
N GLU A 34 15.05 -1.12 1.26
CA GLU A 34 16.01 -0.50 0.34
C GLU A 34 15.70 0.98 0.06
N TYR A 35 14.41 1.35 0.03
CA TYR A 35 14.01 2.75 -0.07
C TYR A 35 14.39 3.55 1.18
N ILE A 36 14.21 2.97 2.37
CA ILE A 36 14.60 3.57 3.65
C ILE A 36 16.10 3.84 3.64
N ASP A 37 16.91 2.83 3.32
CA ASP A 37 18.37 2.96 3.31
C ASP A 37 18.82 4.08 2.38
N LYS A 38 18.29 4.14 1.14
CA LYS A 38 18.61 5.23 0.20
C LYS A 38 18.20 6.61 0.71
N PHE A 39 17.04 6.71 1.35
CA PHE A 39 16.59 7.98 1.91
C PHE A 39 17.48 8.41 3.08
N GLU A 40 17.83 7.50 3.97
CA GLU A 40 18.74 7.74 5.10
C GLU A 40 20.14 8.13 4.61
N ASP A 41 20.65 7.49 3.56
CA ASP A 41 21.93 7.84 2.94
C ASP A 41 21.93 9.31 2.50
N LEU A 42 20.88 9.77 1.81
CA LEU A 42 20.75 11.18 1.39
C LEU A 42 20.68 12.13 2.58
N ILE A 43 19.87 11.82 3.61
CA ILE A 43 19.79 12.65 4.83
C ILE A 43 21.14 12.70 5.54
N SER A 44 21.88 11.58 5.56
CA SER A 44 23.19 11.52 6.20
C SER A 44 24.23 12.41 5.53
N LEU A 45 24.04 12.77 4.25
CA LEU A 45 24.93 13.67 3.53
C LEU A 45 24.81 15.12 4.01
N GLU A 46 23.68 15.54 4.58
CA GLU A 46 23.50 16.91 5.09
C GLU A 46 24.55 17.27 6.15
N ARG A 47 25.02 16.29 6.94
CA ARG A 47 26.02 16.49 8.00
C ARG A 47 27.38 17.01 7.49
N TRP A 48 27.67 16.80 6.20
CA TRP A 48 28.94 17.16 5.59
C TRP A 48 28.88 18.54 4.91
N ILE A 49 27.68 19.10 4.77
CA ILE A 49 27.45 20.39 4.14
C ILE A 49 27.60 21.49 5.20
N LEU A 50 28.32 22.55 4.83
CA LEU A 50 28.57 23.70 5.71
C LEU A 50 27.28 24.46 6.04
N ASP A 51 27.27 25.14 7.19
CA ASP A 51 26.11 25.89 7.68
C ASP A 51 25.81 27.17 6.89
N ASP A 52 26.77 27.65 6.09
CA ASP A 52 26.59 28.78 5.20
C ASP A 52 25.80 28.42 3.92
N ASP A 53 25.64 27.12 3.63
CA ASP A 53 24.90 26.59 2.49
C ASP A 53 23.43 26.30 2.84
N GLY A 54 22.74 27.28 3.43
CA GLY A 54 21.32 27.21 3.77
C GLY A 54 21.00 26.45 5.06
N ALA A 55 19.74 26.02 5.25
CA ALA A 55 19.30 25.32 6.46
C ALA A 55 19.02 23.84 6.17
N ALA A 56 19.38 22.96 7.13
CA ALA A 56 19.09 21.53 7.08
C ALA A 56 17.58 21.25 7.00
N MET A 57 17.18 20.15 6.37
CA MET A 57 15.77 19.81 6.21
C MET A 57 15.16 19.42 7.57
N PRO A 58 14.07 20.07 8.04
CA PRO A 58 13.42 19.68 9.28
C PRO A 58 12.87 18.26 9.22
N GLU A 59 12.90 17.50 10.33
CA GLU A 59 12.43 16.10 10.35
C GLU A 59 10.98 15.94 9.86
N SER A 60 10.10 16.91 10.18
CA SER A 60 8.72 16.91 9.68
C SER A 60 8.62 17.03 8.15
N GLU A 61 9.54 17.76 7.53
CA GLU A 61 9.64 17.89 6.08
C GLU A 61 10.25 16.64 5.46
N GLN A 62 11.25 16.05 6.10
CA GLN A 62 11.79 14.73 5.72
C GLN A 62 10.68 13.66 5.74
N CYS A 63 9.84 13.62 6.78
CA CYS A 63 8.70 12.70 6.87
C CYS A 63 7.70 12.91 5.72
N ARG A 64 7.43 14.18 5.36
CA ARG A 64 6.56 14.53 4.23
C ARG A 64 7.12 14.00 2.91
N HIS A 65 8.41 14.22 2.65
CA HIS A 65 9.06 13.77 1.42
C HIS A 65 9.23 12.25 1.37
N PHE A 66 9.55 11.62 2.50
CA PHE A 66 9.59 10.17 2.64
C PHE A 66 8.25 9.54 2.23
N SER A 67 7.13 10.05 2.76
CA SER A 67 5.80 9.57 2.39
C SER A 67 5.45 9.87 0.93
N ALA A 68 5.78 11.06 0.42
CA ALA A 68 5.51 11.44 -0.96
C ALA A 68 6.21 10.49 -1.97
N GLY A 69 7.33 9.88 -1.58
CA GLY A 69 8.03 8.90 -2.39
C GLY A 69 7.46 7.49 -2.36
N MET A 70 6.50 7.19 -1.48
CA MET A 70 5.87 5.87 -1.38
C MET A 70 4.74 5.68 -2.40
N PRO A 71 4.30 4.44 -2.68
CA PRO A 71 3.13 4.17 -3.51
C PRO A 71 1.85 4.84 -2.98
N ARG A 72 1.05 5.45 -3.87
CA ARG A 72 -0.14 6.24 -3.49
C ARG A 72 -1.18 5.46 -2.68
N ASN A 73 -1.35 4.17 -2.96
CA ASN A 73 -2.23 3.29 -2.20
C ASN A 73 -1.79 3.15 -0.73
N TRP A 74 -0.48 3.10 -0.47
CA TRP A 74 0.06 3.04 0.88
C TRP A 74 0.06 4.41 1.57
N GLN A 75 0.32 5.50 0.82
CA GLN A 75 0.23 6.86 1.37
C GLN A 75 -1.13 7.12 2.03
N MET A 76 -2.23 6.69 1.39
CA MET A 76 -3.58 6.84 1.93
C MET A 76 -3.83 5.98 3.19
N GLN A 77 -3.10 4.88 3.36
CA GLN A 77 -3.21 4.02 4.54
C GLN A 77 -2.37 4.53 5.71
N VAL A 78 -1.23 5.16 5.43
CA VAL A 78 -0.23 5.58 6.43
C VAL A 78 -0.39 7.04 6.84
N MET A 79 -0.91 7.91 5.98
CA MET A 79 -1.22 9.30 6.34
C MET A 79 -2.71 9.47 6.65
N PRO A 80 -3.11 9.62 7.93
CA PRO A 80 -4.40 10.21 8.26
C PRO A 80 -4.49 11.61 7.65
N GLN A 81 -5.66 12.01 7.15
CA GLN A 81 -5.87 13.31 6.48
C GLN A 81 -5.49 14.54 7.33
N GLN A 82 -5.26 14.38 8.65
CA GLN A 82 -4.96 15.45 9.60
C GLN A 82 -3.64 15.26 10.37
N ALA A 83 -3.00 14.09 10.29
CA ALA A 83 -1.80 13.82 11.09
C ALA A 83 -0.54 14.16 10.30
N ARG A 84 0.32 15.01 10.88
CA ARG A 84 1.68 15.24 10.41
C ARG A 84 2.60 14.30 11.18
N TRP A 85 3.25 13.38 10.47
CA TRP A 85 4.32 12.57 11.06
C TRP A 85 5.47 13.49 11.46
N THR A 86 5.87 13.42 12.72
CA THR A 86 7.01 14.16 13.29
C THR A 86 8.18 13.27 13.61
N ASN A 87 7.98 11.95 13.63
CA ASN A 87 9.01 10.94 13.88
C ASN A 87 9.16 10.06 12.64
N ARG A 88 10.37 10.07 12.07
CA ARG A 88 10.67 9.30 10.85
C ARG A 88 10.66 7.79 11.08
N LYS A 89 11.09 7.30 12.25
CA LYS A 89 11.18 5.86 12.54
C LYS A 89 9.81 5.20 12.59
N ASP A 90 8.86 5.85 13.26
CA ASP A 90 7.48 5.35 13.35
C ASP A 90 6.86 5.29 11.96
N LEU A 91 7.11 6.30 11.13
CA LEU A 91 6.66 6.35 9.75
C LEU A 91 7.23 5.20 8.92
N GLN A 92 8.54 4.96 9.01
CA GLN A 92 9.23 3.86 8.32
C GLN A 92 8.63 2.49 8.70
N GLU A 93 8.38 2.27 10.00
CA GLU A 93 7.78 1.02 10.47
C GLU A 93 6.38 0.80 9.88
N ARG A 94 5.57 1.85 9.77
CA ARG A 94 4.23 1.74 9.16
C ARG A 94 4.28 1.34 7.69
N TYR A 95 5.23 1.85 6.93
CA TYR A 95 5.40 1.43 5.53
C TYR A 95 5.95 0.00 5.41
N LEU A 96 6.85 -0.42 6.32
CA LEU A 96 7.29 -1.81 6.39
C LEU A 96 6.12 -2.77 6.68
N GLN A 97 5.17 -2.35 7.52
CA GLN A 97 3.93 -3.09 7.77
C GLN A 97 3.06 -3.20 6.50
N CYS A 98 2.89 -2.11 5.75
CA CYS A 98 2.15 -2.13 4.48
C CYS A 98 2.72 -3.14 3.47
N GLU A 99 4.06 -3.16 3.31
CA GLU A 99 4.71 -4.10 2.40
C GLU A 99 4.48 -5.56 2.81
N ARG A 100 4.57 -5.87 4.11
CA ARG A 100 4.28 -7.22 4.62
C ARG A 100 2.85 -7.66 4.34
N VAL A 101 1.87 -6.77 4.54
CA VAL A 101 0.45 -7.07 4.27
C VAL A 101 0.20 -7.30 2.78
N GLU A 102 0.81 -6.51 1.90
CA GLU A 102 0.68 -6.66 0.45
C GLU A 102 1.29 -7.97 -0.07
N GLN A 103 2.46 -8.37 0.47
CA GLN A 103 3.08 -9.65 0.15
C GLN A 103 2.22 -10.83 0.61
N LEU A 104 1.68 -10.79 1.83
CA LEU A 104 0.82 -11.85 2.36
C LEU A 104 -0.49 -11.99 1.58
N THR A 105 -1.13 -10.88 1.23
CA THR A 105 -2.36 -10.87 0.43
C THR A 105 -2.12 -11.44 -0.97
N THR A 106 -0.99 -11.08 -1.61
CA THR A 106 -0.59 -11.64 -2.91
C THR A 106 -0.38 -13.16 -2.84
N VAL A 107 0.35 -13.64 -1.82
CA VAL A 107 0.58 -15.09 -1.62
C VAL A 107 -0.72 -15.84 -1.37
N ASN A 108 -1.62 -15.28 -0.55
CA ASN A 108 -2.91 -15.90 -0.23
C ASN A 108 -3.87 -15.92 -1.44
N ALA A 109 -3.82 -14.89 -2.30
CA ALA A 109 -4.57 -14.86 -3.56
C ALA A 109 -4.11 -15.98 -4.51
N LEU A 110 -2.80 -16.13 -4.71
CA LEU A 110 -2.22 -17.19 -5.54
C LEU A 110 -2.54 -18.60 -5.02
N ARG A 111 -2.61 -18.78 -3.69
CA ARG A 111 -3.03 -20.05 -3.07
C ARG A 111 -4.53 -20.34 -3.27
N SER A 112 -5.39 -19.31 -3.19
CA SER A 112 -6.83 -19.47 -3.41
C SER A 112 -7.19 -19.78 -4.88
N GLU A 113 -6.42 -19.26 -5.84
CA GLU A 113 -6.64 -19.58 -7.27
C GLU A 113 -6.27 -21.02 -7.61
N LYS A 114 -5.20 -21.57 -7.02
CA LYS A 114 -4.85 -23.00 -7.16
C LYS A 114 -5.87 -23.96 -6.53
N GLY A 115 -6.77 -23.48 -5.66
CA GLY A 115 -7.80 -24.28 -4.99
C GLY A 115 -9.15 -24.36 -5.73
N LYS A 116 -9.38 -23.59 -6.81
CA LYS A 116 -10.68 -23.54 -7.50
C LYS A 116 -10.69 -24.38 -8.80
N PHE A 117 -10.49 -25.69 -8.67
CA PHE A 117 -10.98 -26.66 -9.68
C PHE A 117 -12.18 -27.43 -9.09
N VAL A 118 -13.24 -26.71 -8.76
CA VAL A 118 -14.52 -27.31 -8.41
C VAL A 118 -15.16 -27.79 -9.71
N LYS A 119 -15.12 -29.11 -9.95
CA LYS A 119 -15.88 -29.77 -11.03
C LYS A 119 -17.36 -29.44 -10.83
N LYS A 120 -17.92 -28.61 -11.72
CA LYS A 120 -19.39 -28.46 -11.86
C LYS A 120 -19.99 -29.81 -12.22
N PRO A 121 -20.97 -30.37 -11.49
CA PRO A 121 -21.78 -31.45 -12.03
C PRO A 121 -22.69 -30.87 -13.12
N LYS A 122 -22.55 -31.38 -14.35
CA LYS A 122 -23.49 -31.14 -15.46
C LYS A 122 -24.84 -31.75 -15.08
N ASN A 123 -25.81 -30.94 -14.65
CA ASN A 123 -27.18 -31.40 -14.61
C ASN A 123 -27.80 -31.23 -16.00
N LYS A 124 -28.02 -32.37 -16.67
CA LYS A 124 -28.66 -32.45 -17.99
C LYS A 124 -30.16 -32.19 -17.84
N ASN A 125 -30.69 -31.38 -18.75
CA ASN A 125 -32.11 -31.28 -19.08
C ASN A 125 -32.78 -32.67 -19.13
N MET A 126 -33.90 -32.83 -18.40
CA MET A 126 -34.95 -33.78 -18.77
C MET A 126 -36.29 -33.04 -18.70
N LYS A 127 -36.78 -32.67 -19.89
CA LYS A 127 -38.16 -32.27 -20.20
C LYS A 127 -38.97 -33.55 -20.38
N TRP A 128 -40.04 -33.73 -19.61
CA TRP A 128 -41.26 -34.50 -19.92
C TRP A 128 -42.27 -34.11 -18.84
N ASP A 129 -43.58 -34.11 -18.99
CA ASP A 129 -44.51 -33.72 -20.04
C ASP A 129 -45.87 -33.59 -19.32
N LYS A 130 -46.85 -32.88 -19.89
CA LYS A 130 -48.18 -32.73 -19.30
C LYS A 130 -48.88 -34.08 -19.10
N HIS A 131 -49.52 -34.27 -17.95
CA HIS A 131 -50.76 -35.05 -17.88
C HIS A 131 -51.74 -34.44 -16.88
N GLU A 132 -52.81 -33.85 -17.41
CA GLU A 132 -54.08 -33.73 -16.69
C GLU A 132 -54.58 -35.12 -16.32
N ASN A 133 -55.12 -35.31 -15.12
CA ASN A 133 -56.27 -36.19 -14.97
C ASN A 133 -57.23 -35.69 -13.88
N LYS A 134 -58.50 -35.70 -14.25
CA LYS A 134 -59.68 -35.24 -13.50
C LYS A 134 -60.26 -36.42 -12.69
N LYS A 135 -61.05 -36.05 -11.67
CA LYS A 135 -62.16 -36.79 -11.01
C LYS A 135 -61.80 -37.89 -9.99
N ASN A 136 -62.22 -37.68 -8.74
CA ASN A 136 -63.35 -38.38 -8.11
C ASN A 136 -63.68 -37.69 -6.77
N LEU A 137 -64.83 -37.00 -6.59
CA LEU A 137 -66.19 -37.48 -6.30
C LEU A 137 -66.40 -38.14 -4.91
N GLY A 138 -67.10 -37.39 -4.04
CA GLY A 138 -67.87 -37.89 -2.88
C GLY A 138 -67.09 -37.90 -1.55
N LYS A 139 -67.59 -37.39 -0.41
CA LYS A 139 -68.95 -37.08 0.03
C LYS A 139 -68.91 -36.05 1.19
N ARG A 140 -69.81 -35.06 1.15
CA ARG A 140 -70.37 -34.34 2.33
C ARG A 140 -71.27 -35.33 3.13
N PRO A 141 -71.75 -35.09 4.37
CA PRO A 141 -72.10 -33.81 5.02
C PRO A 141 -71.65 -33.80 6.52
N ARG A 142 -72.02 -32.92 7.45
CA ARG A 142 -73.08 -31.92 7.61
C ARG A 142 -72.70 -31.02 8.80
N GLU A 143 -73.23 -29.80 8.73
CA GLU A 143 -73.46 -28.70 9.67
C GLU A 143 -73.36 -28.89 11.20
N GLN A 144 -73.38 -27.70 11.85
CA GLN A 144 -73.78 -27.34 13.23
C GLN A 144 -72.57 -27.05 14.13
N LYS A 145 -72.43 -25.90 14.80
CA LYS A 145 -73.27 -24.71 14.98
C LYS A 145 -72.38 -23.60 15.52
#